data_AF-A0A6J1VWN1-F1
#
_entry.id   AF-A0A6J1VWN1-F1
#
_cell.length_a   1.000
_cell.length_b   1.000
_cell.length_c   1.000
_cell.angle_alpha   90.00
_cell.angle_beta   90.00
_cell.angle_gamma   90.00
#
_symmetry.space_group_name_H-M   'P 1'
#
loop_
_entity.id
_entity.type
_entity.pdbx_description
1 polymer ?
#
loop_
_entity_poly.entity_id
_entity_poly.type
_entity_poly.pdbx_seq_one_letter_code
_entity_poly.pdbx_strand_id
1 'polypeptide(L)'
;SSSSSDSSSDSSSSSSDSSSSSSSSDSSSSSSDSSSSSSSSDSSSSSSSSDSDSSSSDSSSDSSSSSSSSDSDSSSSSSSDSSSKSSDSEDSTVESKSSESSSECDDVEEKGKPKQFYAYSFRSLKKTKSQSDGPSDSDSQLDYKRKGDIIDENSLKHSEMRPYAVVDFRYEYLGKQPRGHKLVVLKSPSAVKVTVKDIARPANPVVCFTYMELHPHKTVAILRAGQDCRDYDVSLEVETGVFAKRPALEAKFKYPRVPKQVNDMIDEILAVLPGIASMADFSHKVQKNPSKEISMIMALKRPDECLMVMKLPEDLLYNDNCKLPYSVPMDPKAKTSTIADIPKLLFASQNGICTVESRRILNFNKKFITKGLPDDCFINVLGDCTCHKKLIVLMKYETAHNNSLLVEIHAQDIICTMKQRDGELILEVNGTRLQDGVIPRSLKHVPLQFKETKSELDFRMPLVGLENVLYTGYNVKFEVNPSIENSCGICGWYGSEAKALRRPSGHIARDEVSFVQSWVVPDKCGGDCKLRHTTVRHENPILMEQCATNLPVARCAEGCSATSTTQTLASFHCVPTGSTLPSDLTVLAEKSDDMIDLVESHTSCSCEQEQCAA
;
A
#
# COMPACT_ATOMS: atom_id res chain seq x y z
N SER A 1 43.06 -18.37 -21.22
CA SER A 1 44.52 -18.48 -21.19
C SER A 1 45.07 -17.08 -20.91
N SER A 2 45.85 -16.79 -19.86
CA SER A 2 47.08 -17.43 -19.34
C SER A 2 48.28 -17.29 -20.29
N SER A 3 49.47 -16.83 -19.87
CA SER A 3 49.91 -16.30 -18.55
C SER A 3 51.37 -15.78 -18.60
N SER A 4 51.80 -15.02 -17.56
CA SER A 4 53.20 -14.84 -17.08
C SER A 4 54.23 -14.20 -18.06
N SER A 5 55.37 -13.61 -17.65
CA SER A 5 55.97 -13.17 -16.35
C SER A 5 56.87 -11.93 -16.65
N ASP A 6 57.52 -11.16 -15.77
CA ASP A 6 58.52 -11.38 -14.69
C ASP A 6 58.88 -10.01 -14.03
N SER A 7 59.74 -9.81 -13.00
CA SER A 7 60.05 -10.51 -11.73
C SER A 7 61.14 -9.74 -10.92
N SER A 8 60.88 -9.34 -9.65
CA SER A 8 61.84 -8.90 -8.58
C SER A 8 62.79 -7.69 -8.84
N SER A 9 63.30 -6.90 -7.86
CA SER A 9 62.99 -6.64 -6.41
C SER A 9 63.60 -5.23 -6.07
N ASP A 10 64.02 -4.74 -4.88
CA ASP A 10 64.30 -5.24 -3.51
C ASP A 10 64.44 -4.08 -2.45
N SER A 11 64.74 -4.42 -1.19
CA SER A 11 65.53 -3.74 -0.12
C SER A 11 65.80 -2.20 -0.11
N SER A 12 65.84 -1.46 1.02
CA SER A 12 65.88 -1.82 2.47
C SER A 12 65.44 -0.65 3.41
N SER A 13 65.67 -0.76 4.73
CA SER A 13 65.03 0.00 5.82
C SER A 13 65.93 0.98 6.60
N SER A 14 65.33 1.89 7.40
CA SER A 14 65.80 2.26 8.76
C SER A 14 64.80 3.20 9.49
N SER A 15 64.93 3.30 10.82
CA SER A 15 64.02 3.99 11.74
C SER A 15 64.79 4.87 12.73
N SER A 16 64.15 5.90 13.31
CA SER A 16 64.57 6.47 14.60
C SER A 16 63.49 7.32 15.30
N ASP A 17 63.38 7.16 16.61
CA ASP A 17 62.46 7.89 17.50
C ASP A 17 63.08 9.19 18.08
N SER A 18 62.23 10.04 18.67
CA SER A 18 62.63 11.05 19.67
C SER A 18 61.41 11.43 20.53
N SER A 19 61.62 11.67 21.82
CA SER A 19 60.53 11.82 22.80
C SER A 19 60.86 12.74 23.99
N SER A 20 59.82 13.12 24.75
CA SER A 20 59.84 14.02 25.93
C SER A 20 60.11 15.51 25.60
N SER A 21 59.75 16.49 26.44
CA SER A 21 59.40 16.40 27.86
C SER A 21 58.29 17.37 28.34
N SER A 22 57.81 17.10 29.54
CA SER A 22 56.70 17.70 30.29
C SER A 22 56.95 19.09 30.90
N SER A 23 55.87 19.84 31.13
CA SER A 23 55.73 20.71 32.33
C SER A 23 54.26 20.86 32.74
N SER A 24 54.00 21.18 34.01
CA SER A 24 52.67 21.19 34.62
C SER A 24 52.60 22.11 35.84
N SER A 25 51.49 22.82 36.04
CA SER A 25 51.13 23.47 37.31
C SER A 25 49.67 23.94 37.33
N ASP A 26 49.03 23.82 38.49
CA ASP A 26 47.59 24.03 38.71
C ASP A 26 47.19 25.47 39.03
N SER A 27 45.88 25.76 38.98
CA SER A 27 45.24 26.83 39.75
C SER A 27 43.75 26.51 39.98
N SER A 28 43.34 26.52 41.24
CA SER A 28 41.94 26.48 41.71
C SER A 28 41.44 27.93 41.95
N SER A 29 40.23 28.26 42.44
CA SER A 29 39.09 27.55 43.05
C SER A 29 37.86 28.49 43.07
N SER A 30 36.65 27.95 43.30
CA SER A 30 35.42 28.67 43.75
C SER A 30 34.84 29.77 42.81
N SER A 31 33.55 30.10 42.84
CA SER A 31 32.54 29.98 43.91
C SER A 31 31.18 29.44 43.46
N SER A 32 30.44 28.93 44.45
CA SER A 32 29.01 28.60 44.36
C SER A 32 28.12 29.79 44.76
N ASP A 33 26.89 29.83 44.25
CA ASP A 33 25.75 30.38 44.99
C ASP A 33 24.44 29.67 44.58
N SER A 34 23.44 29.63 45.47
CA SER A 34 22.24 28.80 45.26
C SER A 34 20.98 29.26 46.03
N SER A 35 19.85 29.25 45.32
CA SER A 35 18.45 29.32 45.81
C SER A 35 17.54 28.91 44.63
N SER A 36 16.48 28.09 44.72
CA SER A 36 15.34 27.99 45.67
C SER A 36 14.39 29.20 45.54
N SER A 37 13.05 29.06 45.47
CA SER A 37 12.17 27.87 45.62
C SER A 37 10.76 28.05 45.01
N SER A 38 10.17 26.94 44.52
CA SER A 38 8.74 26.52 44.63
C SER A 38 7.54 27.48 44.43
N SER A 39 6.61 27.06 43.55
CA SER A 39 5.11 27.11 43.68
C SER A 39 4.40 28.48 43.79
N SER A 40 3.14 28.70 43.36
CA SER A 40 1.98 27.83 43.07
C SER A 40 1.09 28.37 41.91
N SER A 41 -0.15 27.87 41.81
CA SER A 41 -1.31 28.35 41.04
C SER A 41 -1.59 29.89 41.16
N ASP A 42 -2.38 30.56 40.29
CA ASP A 42 -3.78 30.25 39.95
C ASP A 42 -4.36 30.91 38.67
N SER A 43 -5.24 30.15 37.99
CA SER A 43 -6.63 30.44 37.54
C SER A 43 -7.14 31.78 36.93
N SER A 44 -8.19 31.63 36.09
CA SER A 44 -9.18 32.62 35.54
C SER A 44 -8.74 33.48 34.33
N SER A 45 -9.35 33.38 33.13
CA SER A 45 -10.70 33.82 32.63
C SER A 45 -10.60 35.19 31.88
N SER A 46 -11.51 35.69 31.03
CA SER A 46 -12.87 35.34 30.50
C SER A 46 -13.24 36.35 29.37
N SER A 47 -14.20 36.18 28.44
CA SER A 47 -14.91 35.02 27.82
C SER A 47 -15.98 35.53 26.81
N SER A 48 -16.12 34.95 25.61
CA SER A 48 -17.23 35.23 24.65
C SER A 48 -17.49 34.02 23.72
N SER A 49 -18.64 33.31 23.69
CA SER A 49 -20.06 33.68 23.43
C SER A 49 -20.36 33.89 21.93
N SER A 50 -21.46 33.38 21.33
CA SER A 50 -22.68 32.72 21.87
C SER A 50 -23.52 32.03 20.78
N ASP A 51 -24.03 30.82 21.07
CA ASP A 51 -25.44 30.33 20.97
C ASP A 51 -26.19 30.33 19.59
N SER A 52 -27.25 29.55 19.29
CA SER A 52 -28.34 29.03 20.15
C SER A 52 -29.00 27.69 19.71
N ASP A 53 -29.34 26.85 20.70
CA ASP A 53 -30.66 26.21 21.01
C ASP A 53 -31.55 25.58 19.89
N SER A 54 -31.80 24.26 19.89
CA SER A 54 -32.87 23.51 20.64
C SER A 54 -34.04 23.07 19.70
N SER A 55 -35.01 22.19 20.02
CA SER A 55 -35.39 21.45 21.24
C SER A 55 -36.08 20.09 20.90
N SER A 56 -36.28 19.20 21.87
CA SER A 56 -36.92 17.86 21.71
C SER A 56 -38.28 17.71 22.42
N SER A 57 -39.14 16.80 21.95
CA SER A 57 -40.27 16.22 22.71
C SER A 57 -40.88 14.97 22.05
N ASP A 58 -41.27 13.98 22.87
CA ASP A 58 -41.83 12.68 22.48
C ASP A 58 -43.38 12.67 22.30
N SER A 59 -43.93 11.62 21.67
CA SER A 59 -45.13 10.87 22.15
C SER A 59 -45.51 9.64 21.30
N SER A 60 -46.12 8.65 21.97
CA SER A 60 -46.77 7.44 21.39
C SER A 60 -48.27 7.71 21.10
N SER A 61 -49.15 6.81 20.59
CA SER A 61 -49.13 5.36 20.25
C SER A 61 -50.32 4.99 19.30
N ASP A 62 -50.47 3.68 19.01
CA ASP A 62 -51.74 2.95 18.73
C ASP A 62 -52.42 2.85 17.33
N SER A 63 -52.00 1.82 16.57
CA SER A 63 -52.69 0.52 16.32
C SER A 63 -54.04 0.38 15.55
N SER A 64 -54.24 -0.84 14.99
CA SER A 64 -55.43 -1.42 14.28
C SER A 64 -55.67 -1.07 12.79
N SER A 65 -56.30 -1.91 11.91
CA SER A 65 -56.37 -3.39 11.78
C SER A 65 -57.11 -3.85 10.48
N SER A 66 -56.78 -5.03 9.91
CA SER A 66 -57.55 -5.84 8.90
C SER A 66 -57.80 -5.18 7.50
N SER A 67 -58.14 -5.85 6.38
CA SER A 67 -58.44 -7.25 5.92
C SER A 67 -58.54 -7.25 4.37
N SER A 68 -58.56 -8.33 3.56
CA SER A 68 -58.14 -9.76 3.62
C SER A 68 -58.39 -10.44 2.24
N SER A 69 -57.92 -11.69 2.02
CA SER A 69 -58.40 -12.70 1.01
C SER A 69 -58.33 -12.34 -0.51
N SER A 70 -58.26 -13.25 -1.50
CA SER A 70 -57.97 -14.71 -1.67
C SER A 70 -57.68 -14.92 -3.21
N ASP A 71 -57.38 -16.07 -3.86
CA ASP A 71 -57.73 -17.50 -3.76
C ASP A 71 -56.74 -18.40 -4.57
N SER A 72 -56.72 -19.73 -4.29
CA SER A 72 -56.69 -20.93 -5.19
C SER A 72 -55.86 -20.99 -6.51
N ASP A 73 -55.35 -22.13 -7.04
CA ASP A 73 -55.22 -23.57 -6.65
C ASP A 73 -54.37 -24.33 -7.73
N SER A 74 -54.04 -25.64 -7.75
CA SER A 74 -54.18 -26.81 -6.84
C SER A 74 -53.11 -27.91 -7.15
N SER A 75 -53.28 -29.09 -6.53
CA SER A 75 -52.91 -30.48 -6.92
C SER A 75 -52.91 -30.85 -8.43
N SER A 76 -52.32 -31.97 -8.91
CA SER A 76 -51.35 -32.97 -8.40
C SER A 76 -51.12 -34.09 -9.45
N SER A 77 -49.98 -34.79 -9.42
CA SER A 77 -49.92 -36.23 -9.74
C SER A 77 -48.60 -36.87 -9.26
N SER A 78 -48.59 -38.19 -9.10
CA SER A 78 -47.49 -38.98 -8.52
C SER A 78 -47.15 -40.20 -9.38
N SER A 79 -46.03 -40.88 -9.06
CA SER A 79 -45.75 -42.31 -9.35
C SER A 79 -45.68 -42.75 -10.82
N SER A 80 -44.96 -43.81 -11.20
CA SER A 80 -43.79 -44.52 -10.64
C SER A 80 -43.27 -45.50 -11.73
N ASP A 81 -42.15 -46.20 -11.47
CA ASP A 81 -41.75 -47.44 -12.16
C ASP A 81 -41.39 -47.36 -13.68
N SER A 82 -40.80 -48.38 -14.31
CA SER A 82 -39.64 -49.18 -13.87
C SER A 82 -38.94 -49.88 -15.07
N SER A 83 -37.62 -50.06 -14.96
CA SER A 83 -36.85 -51.20 -15.50
C SER A 83 -36.77 -51.53 -17.02
N SER A 84 -35.51 -51.56 -17.51
CA SER A 84 -34.83 -52.71 -18.15
C SER A 84 -34.65 -52.84 -19.68
N LYS A 85 -33.41 -53.27 -20.04
CA LYS A 85 -32.99 -54.23 -21.11
C LYS A 85 -33.12 -53.77 -22.59
N SER A 86 -31.99 -53.61 -23.31
CA SER A 86 -31.26 -54.59 -24.17
C SER A 86 -31.95 -54.86 -25.52
N SER A 87 -31.30 -55.06 -26.67
CA SER A 87 -29.89 -55.04 -27.15
C SER A 87 -29.95 -54.99 -28.71
N ASP A 88 -28.92 -54.76 -29.53
CA ASP A 88 -27.81 -55.65 -29.98
C ASP A 88 -27.22 -55.08 -31.33
N SER A 89 -26.22 -55.76 -31.92
CA SER A 89 -25.82 -55.72 -33.35
C SER A 89 -25.04 -54.50 -33.93
N GLU A 90 -23.71 -54.66 -34.03
CA GLU A 90 -22.90 -54.88 -35.27
C GLU A 90 -23.51 -54.40 -36.62
N ASP A 91 -22.76 -53.85 -37.60
CA ASP A 91 -21.46 -54.33 -38.15
C ASP A 91 -20.70 -53.28 -39.05
N SER A 92 -19.43 -53.60 -39.36
CA SER A 92 -18.54 -53.28 -40.50
C SER A 92 -18.29 -51.86 -41.08
N THR A 93 -17.05 -51.38 -40.84
CA THR A 93 -15.98 -50.90 -41.80
C THR A 93 -16.29 -49.93 -42.97
N VAL A 94 -15.39 -49.08 -43.51
CA VAL A 94 -13.90 -49.15 -43.70
C VAL A 94 -13.24 -47.74 -43.77
N GLU A 95 -11.93 -47.69 -43.45
CA GLU A 95 -10.88 -46.80 -44.00
C GLU A 95 -11.14 -45.27 -44.17
N SER A 96 -10.55 -44.44 -43.27
CA SER A 96 -9.27 -43.76 -43.59
C SER A 96 -8.71 -42.84 -42.49
N LYS A 97 -7.44 -43.07 -42.18
CA LYS A 97 -6.43 -42.25 -41.47
C LYS A 97 -6.41 -40.77 -41.91
N SER A 98 -5.98 -39.74 -41.17
CA SER A 98 -5.68 -39.43 -39.74
C SER A 98 -5.45 -37.87 -39.66
N SER A 99 -5.12 -37.15 -38.58
CA SER A 99 -4.64 -37.48 -37.22
C SER A 99 -5.01 -36.39 -36.17
N GLU A 100 -5.09 -36.80 -34.91
CA GLU A 100 -4.52 -36.15 -33.72
C GLU A 100 -4.69 -34.63 -33.46
N SER A 101 -5.60 -34.32 -32.53
CA SER A 101 -5.34 -33.37 -31.43
C SER A 101 -6.19 -33.79 -30.22
N SER A 102 -5.66 -34.67 -29.38
CA SER A 102 -6.38 -35.32 -28.29
C SER A 102 -6.54 -34.43 -27.05
N SER A 103 -7.67 -33.72 -26.99
CA SER A 103 -8.22 -33.19 -25.75
C SER A 103 -9.08 -34.25 -25.05
N GLU A 104 -8.60 -34.80 -23.94
CA GLU A 104 -9.39 -35.57 -22.96
C GLU A 104 -8.57 -35.68 -21.66
N CYS A 105 -9.17 -35.88 -20.48
CA CYS A 105 -10.54 -36.29 -20.18
C CYS A 105 -11.26 -35.36 -19.19
N ASP A 106 -12.57 -35.18 -19.40
CA ASP A 106 -13.51 -34.58 -18.45
C ASP A 106 -14.16 -35.69 -17.61
N ASP A 107 -13.96 -35.67 -16.28
CA ASP A 107 -14.78 -36.44 -15.34
C ASP A 107 -16.14 -35.75 -15.16
N VAL A 108 -17.20 -36.36 -15.71
CA VAL A 108 -18.56 -35.82 -15.69
C VAL A 108 -19.23 -36.06 -14.32
N GLU A 109 -18.91 -35.22 -13.34
CA GLU A 109 -19.61 -35.20 -12.03
C GLU A 109 -21.01 -34.55 -12.18
N GLU A 110 -22.04 -35.14 -11.54
CA GLU A 110 -23.44 -34.74 -11.71
C GLU A 110 -23.72 -33.26 -11.39
N LYS A 111 -24.58 -32.62 -12.19
CA LYS A 111 -25.08 -31.25 -11.95
C LYS A 111 -26.11 -31.18 -10.82
N GLY A 112 -25.68 -31.50 -9.60
CA GLY A 112 -26.37 -31.07 -8.39
C GLY A 112 -26.48 -29.54 -8.31
N LYS A 113 -27.46 -29.03 -7.55
CA LYS A 113 -27.64 -27.59 -7.32
C LYS A 113 -26.31 -26.97 -6.81
N PRO A 114 -25.94 -25.74 -7.26
CA PRO A 114 -24.66 -25.14 -6.89
C PRO A 114 -24.53 -25.03 -5.36
N LYS A 115 -23.51 -25.71 -4.81
CA LYS A 115 -23.22 -25.70 -3.37
C LYS A 115 -22.88 -24.26 -2.97
N GLN A 116 -23.57 -23.72 -1.96
CA GLN A 116 -23.31 -22.38 -1.44
C GLN A 116 -21.84 -22.30 -0.98
N PHE A 117 -21.13 -21.23 -1.35
CA PHE A 117 -19.67 -21.25 -1.40
C PHE A 117 -18.98 -21.52 -0.05
N TYR A 118 -19.60 -21.13 1.06
CA TYR A 118 -19.08 -21.38 2.41
C TYR A 118 -19.09 -22.88 2.80
N ALA A 119 -19.77 -23.73 2.01
CA ALA A 119 -19.78 -25.18 2.16
C ALA A 119 -18.63 -25.89 1.42
N TYR A 120 -17.76 -25.16 0.68
CA TYR A 120 -16.50 -25.73 0.21
C TYR A 120 -15.54 -25.97 1.38
N SER A 121 -14.69 -26.99 1.25
CA SER A 121 -13.57 -27.22 2.18
C SER A 121 -12.30 -26.53 1.68
N PHE A 122 -11.53 -25.98 2.62
CA PHE A 122 -10.15 -25.54 2.35
C PHE A 122 -9.27 -26.78 2.10
N ARG A 123 -8.48 -26.73 1.02
CA ARG A 123 -7.53 -27.79 0.63
C ARG A 123 -6.11 -27.25 0.75
N SER A 124 -5.40 -27.69 1.78
CA SER A 124 -3.98 -27.38 2.02
C SER A 124 -3.09 -27.74 0.84
N LEU A 125 -2.11 -26.89 0.51
CA LEU A 125 -1.01 -27.21 -0.39
C LEU A 125 0.03 -28.10 0.31
N LYS A 126 -0.38 -29.32 0.65
CA LYS A 126 0.54 -30.35 1.16
C LYS A 126 1.50 -30.77 0.04
N LYS A 127 2.79 -30.81 0.36
CA LYS A 127 3.83 -31.29 -0.54
C LYS A 127 3.57 -32.76 -0.88
N THR A 128 3.21 -33.05 -2.14
CA THR A 128 3.24 -34.41 -2.68
C THR A 128 4.61 -35.00 -2.40
N LYS A 129 4.70 -36.20 -1.80
CA LYS A 129 5.97 -36.95 -1.82
C LYS A 129 6.31 -37.17 -3.29
N SER A 130 7.48 -36.71 -3.72
CA SER A 130 8.02 -37.07 -5.03
C SER A 130 8.09 -38.58 -5.11
N GLN A 131 7.36 -39.20 -6.05
CA GLN A 131 7.57 -40.59 -6.39
C GLN A 131 8.94 -40.71 -7.05
N SER A 132 9.93 -41.12 -6.27
CA SER A 132 11.10 -41.81 -6.80
C SER A 132 10.71 -43.27 -6.97
N ASP A 133 10.36 -43.68 -8.19
CA ASP A 133 10.06 -45.08 -8.47
C ASP A 133 11.31 -45.93 -8.24
N GLY A 134 11.19 -46.91 -7.34
CA GLY A 134 12.29 -47.76 -6.87
C GLY A 134 11.75 -48.77 -5.87
N PRO A 135 11.68 -50.07 -6.21
CA PRO A 135 11.05 -51.07 -5.35
C PRO A 135 12.00 -51.52 -4.24
N SER A 136 11.51 -51.57 -3.01
CA SER A 136 12.06 -52.35 -1.91
C SER A 136 11.02 -52.52 -0.81
N ASP A 137 10.64 -53.76 -0.55
CA ASP A 137 9.70 -54.15 0.50
C ASP A 137 10.29 -53.97 1.90
N SER A 138 9.47 -53.57 2.86
CA SER A 138 9.41 -54.15 4.21
C SER A 138 8.29 -53.53 5.03
N ASP A 139 7.41 -54.36 5.58
CA ASP A 139 6.35 -53.94 6.49
C ASP A 139 6.89 -53.33 7.79
N SER A 140 6.28 -52.24 8.23
CA SER A 140 6.11 -51.94 9.66
C SER A 140 4.89 -51.08 9.89
N GLN A 141 3.80 -51.73 10.32
CA GLN A 141 2.60 -51.02 10.79
C GLN A 141 2.93 -50.20 12.04
N LEU A 142 2.63 -48.91 12.02
CA LEU A 142 2.62 -48.06 13.21
C LEU A 142 1.25 -47.40 13.35
N ASP A 143 0.40 -48.03 14.18
CA ASP A 143 -0.90 -47.51 14.58
C ASP A 143 -0.79 -46.13 15.23
N TYR A 144 -1.13 -45.07 14.49
CA TYR A 144 -1.31 -43.74 15.04
C TYR A 144 -2.62 -43.66 15.86
N LYS A 145 -2.57 -44.23 17.07
CA LYS A 145 -3.67 -44.17 18.04
C LYS A 145 -3.96 -42.72 18.44
N ARG A 146 -5.11 -42.24 17.95
CA ARG A 146 -5.79 -40.97 18.23
C ARG A 146 -5.63 -40.51 19.69
N LYS A 147 -4.71 -39.55 19.91
CA LYS A 147 -4.69 -38.62 21.05
C LYS A 147 -4.61 -37.20 20.47
N GLY A 148 -5.24 -36.24 21.15
CA GLY A 148 -5.61 -34.94 20.57
C GLY A 148 -4.44 -34.05 20.14
N ASP A 149 -4.75 -33.07 19.28
CA ASP A 149 -3.84 -32.13 18.62
C ASP A 149 -2.85 -31.41 19.56
N ILE A 150 -1.74 -32.08 19.85
CA ILE A 150 -0.52 -31.47 20.36
C ILE A 150 0.50 -31.55 19.23
N ILE A 151 0.83 -30.42 18.62
CA ILE A 151 1.87 -30.32 17.60
C ILE A 151 3.20 -30.70 18.27
N ASP A 152 3.82 -31.78 17.80
CA ASP A 152 4.97 -32.38 18.47
C ASP A 152 6.26 -31.58 18.24
N GLU A 153 6.72 -30.86 19.27
CA GLU A 153 8.00 -30.15 19.27
C GLU A 153 9.21 -31.07 19.09
N ASN A 154 9.10 -32.41 19.26
CA ASN A 154 10.20 -33.33 18.95
C ASN A 154 10.58 -33.37 17.45
N SER A 155 9.70 -32.87 16.56
CA SER A 155 10.03 -32.65 15.14
C SER A 155 11.10 -31.57 14.95
N LEU A 156 11.24 -30.64 15.90
CA LEU A 156 12.35 -29.68 15.95
C LEU A 156 13.54 -30.32 16.67
N LYS A 157 14.62 -30.57 15.92
CA LYS A 157 15.94 -30.80 16.51
C LYS A 157 16.36 -29.55 17.28
N HIS A 158 16.13 -29.55 18.59
CA HIS A 158 16.49 -28.47 19.51
C HIS A 158 17.99 -28.07 19.43
N SER A 159 18.83 -28.95 18.88
CA SER A 159 20.25 -28.76 18.55
C SER A 159 20.55 -27.68 17.50
N GLU A 160 19.60 -27.34 16.62
CA GLU A 160 19.84 -26.41 15.49
C GLU A 160 19.52 -24.94 15.81
N MET A 161 18.86 -24.65 16.93
CA MET A 161 18.57 -23.27 17.36
C MET A 161 19.77 -22.65 18.08
N ARG A 162 20.24 -21.50 17.60
CA ARG A 162 21.36 -20.75 18.21
C ARG A 162 20.85 -19.59 19.06
N PRO A 163 21.52 -19.22 20.17
CA PRO A 163 21.23 -17.98 20.88
C PRO A 163 21.40 -16.78 19.95
N TYR A 164 20.36 -15.93 19.89
CA TYR A 164 20.35 -14.70 19.09
C TYR A 164 20.43 -13.45 19.99
N ALA A 165 19.68 -13.43 21.09
CA ALA A 165 19.71 -12.37 22.07
C ALA A 165 19.39 -12.88 23.48
N VAL A 166 19.95 -12.21 24.49
CA VAL A 166 19.58 -12.37 25.91
C VAL A 166 19.48 -10.98 26.52
N VAL A 167 18.36 -10.68 27.19
CA VAL A 167 18.10 -9.36 27.79
C VAL A 167 17.67 -9.54 29.24
N ASP A 168 18.40 -8.92 30.16
CA ASP A 168 18.12 -8.95 31.61
C ASP A 168 17.46 -7.64 32.03
N PHE A 169 16.14 -7.63 32.19
CA PHE A 169 15.42 -6.52 32.82
C PHE A 169 15.51 -6.68 34.33
N ARG A 170 16.17 -5.74 35.03
CA ARG A 170 16.42 -5.79 36.48
C ARG A 170 15.86 -4.56 37.18
N TYR A 171 15.24 -4.79 38.34
CA TYR A 171 14.74 -3.79 39.26
C TYR A 171 15.41 -4.01 40.61
N GLU A 172 16.31 -3.10 40.98
CA GLU A 172 17.08 -3.16 42.21
C GLU A 172 16.51 -2.16 43.21
N TYR A 173 16.09 -2.66 44.38
CA TYR A 173 15.54 -1.84 45.46
C TYR A 173 16.51 -1.91 46.64
N LEU A 174 16.83 -0.75 47.23
CA LEU A 174 17.71 -0.67 48.41
C LEU A 174 17.29 -1.67 49.50
N GLY A 175 18.23 -2.52 49.90
CA GLY A 175 18.04 -3.54 50.94
C GLY A 175 17.22 -4.78 50.53
N LYS A 176 16.91 -5.00 49.24
CA LYS A 176 16.15 -6.17 48.75
C LYS A 176 16.91 -6.92 47.65
N GLN A 177 16.62 -8.20 47.49
CA GLN A 177 17.15 -8.99 46.37
C GLN A 177 16.68 -8.41 45.02
N PRO A 178 17.53 -8.45 43.97
CA PRO A 178 17.16 -7.96 42.65
C PRO A 178 15.99 -8.77 42.09
N ARG A 179 14.95 -8.08 41.63
CA ARG A 179 13.80 -8.68 40.93
C ARG A 179 13.88 -8.36 39.45
N GLY A 180 13.29 -9.20 38.61
CA GLY A 180 13.25 -8.91 37.17
C GLY A 180 13.06 -10.12 36.29
N HIS A 181 13.20 -9.90 34.99
CA HIS A 181 12.93 -10.90 33.97
C HIS A 181 14.08 -11.03 32.99
N LYS A 182 14.48 -12.29 32.74
CA LYS A 182 15.48 -12.66 31.74
C LYS A 182 14.76 -13.16 30.49
N LEU A 183 14.84 -12.37 29.43
CA LEU A 183 14.39 -12.74 28.09
C LEU A 183 15.52 -13.51 27.40
N VAL A 184 15.22 -14.68 26.85
CA VAL A 184 16.14 -15.48 26.02
C VAL A 184 15.50 -15.69 24.66
N VAL A 185 16.21 -15.35 23.59
CA VAL A 185 15.78 -15.52 22.20
C VAL A 185 16.73 -16.50 21.51
N LEU A 186 16.19 -17.65 21.11
CA LEU A 186 16.86 -18.64 20.26
C LEU A 186 16.28 -18.55 18.84
N LYS A 187 17.13 -18.72 17.82
CA LYS A 187 16.75 -18.61 16.41
C LYS A 187 17.42 -19.70 15.55
N SER A 188 16.66 -20.23 14.59
CA SER A 188 17.14 -20.99 13.43
C SER A 188 16.64 -20.29 12.15
N PRO A 189 16.91 -20.82 10.93
CA PRO A 189 16.38 -20.24 9.70
C PRO A 189 14.85 -20.23 9.61
N SER A 190 14.17 -21.24 10.19
CA SER A 190 12.72 -21.46 10.09
C SER A 190 11.96 -21.34 11.41
N ALA A 191 12.64 -21.11 12.54
CA ALA A 191 11.99 -21.03 13.86
C ALA A 191 12.64 -19.99 14.79
N VAL A 192 11.82 -19.45 15.69
CA VAL A 192 12.23 -18.54 16.77
C VAL A 192 11.57 -19.00 18.06
N LYS A 193 12.37 -19.20 19.12
CA LYS A 193 11.87 -19.59 20.45
C LYS A 193 12.31 -18.55 21.47
N VAL A 194 11.32 -17.84 22.02
CA VAL A 194 11.47 -16.78 23.01
C VAL A 194 10.98 -17.29 24.36
N THR A 195 11.76 -17.08 25.41
CA THR A 195 11.44 -17.54 26.77
C THR A 195 11.68 -16.42 27.77
N VAL A 196 10.68 -16.10 28.59
CA VAL A 196 10.77 -15.16 29.71
C VAL A 196 10.89 -15.95 31.01
N LYS A 197 11.95 -15.68 31.77
CA LYS A 197 12.25 -16.31 33.06
C LYS A 197 12.28 -15.27 34.17
N ASP A 198 11.84 -15.65 35.36
CA ASP A 198 12.05 -14.88 36.58
C ASP A 198 13.53 -14.95 36.97
N ILE A 199 14.19 -13.81 37.22
CA ILE A 199 15.62 -13.76 37.60
C ILE A 199 15.86 -14.43 38.96
N ALA A 200 14.87 -14.41 39.87
CA ALA A 200 14.94 -15.12 41.15
C ALA A 200 14.61 -16.62 41.02
N ARG A 201 14.03 -17.08 39.90
CA ARG A 201 13.65 -18.48 39.63
C ARG A 201 14.03 -18.89 38.19
N PRO A 202 15.33 -18.87 37.81
CA PRO A 202 15.75 -19.03 36.42
C PRO A 202 15.56 -20.45 35.85
N ALA A 203 15.20 -21.44 36.66
CA ALA A 203 14.78 -22.75 36.19
C ALA A 203 13.40 -22.70 35.49
N ASN A 204 12.48 -21.91 36.03
CA ASN A 204 11.05 -21.95 35.72
C ASN A 204 10.64 -20.81 34.77
N PRO A 205 10.38 -21.09 33.47
CA PRO A 205 9.89 -20.06 32.55
C PRO A 205 8.42 -19.71 32.82
N VAL A 206 8.07 -18.44 32.64
CA VAL A 206 6.73 -17.88 32.91
C VAL A 206 5.97 -17.59 31.61
N VAL A 207 6.71 -17.33 30.52
CA VAL A 207 6.18 -17.19 29.17
C VAL A 207 7.13 -17.88 28.19
N CYS A 208 6.57 -18.67 27.27
CA CYS A 208 7.26 -19.35 26.20
C CYS A 208 6.51 -19.09 24.90
N PHE A 209 7.15 -18.39 23.96
CA PHE A 209 6.63 -18.16 22.62
C PHE A 209 7.50 -18.91 21.60
N THR A 210 6.88 -19.75 20.78
CA THR A 210 7.55 -20.46 19.69
C THR A 210 6.88 -20.13 18.36
N TYR A 211 7.60 -19.51 17.45
CA TYR A 211 7.26 -19.37 16.03
C TYR A 211 7.99 -20.45 15.24
N MET A 212 7.30 -21.12 14.32
CA MET A 212 7.86 -22.14 13.43
C MET A 212 7.19 -22.13 12.04
N GLU A 213 8.01 -22.10 11.00
CA GLU A 213 7.60 -22.41 9.62
C GLU A 213 7.76 -23.92 9.40
N LEU A 214 6.64 -24.65 9.42
CA LEU A 214 6.64 -26.13 9.29
C LEU A 214 6.94 -26.56 7.86
N HIS A 215 6.43 -25.79 6.91
CA HIS A 215 6.78 -25.81 5.49
C HIS A 215 6.41 -24.44 4.90
N PRO A 216 6.87 -24.08 3.69
CA PRO A 216 6.64 -22.73 3.14
C PRO A 216 5.16 -22.32 3.00
N HIS A 217 4.25 -23.30 3.01
CA HIS A 217 2.80 -23.12 2.95
C HIS A 217 2.08 -23.29 4.30
N LYS A 218 2.79 -23.47 5.43
CA LYS A 218 2.19 -23.52 6.78
C LYS A 218 3.14 -23.01 7.86
N THR A 219 2.69 -21.98 8.57
CA THR A 219 3.38 -21.35 9.70
C THR A 219 2.53 -21.50 10.96
N VAL A 220 3.18 -21.69 12.11
CA VAL A 220 2.53 -21.80 13.42
C VAL A 220 3.25 -20.91 14.43
N ALA A 221 2.50 -20.10 15.15
CA ALA A 221 2.95 -19.41 16.35
C ALA A 221 2.21 -19.98 17.57
N ILE A 222 2.94 -20.26 18.65
CA ILE A 222 2.40 -20.81 19.91
C ILE A 222 2.86 -19.92 21.05
N LEU A 223 1.92 -19.46 21.87
CA LEU A 223 2.16 -18.72 23.11
C LEU A 223 1.67 -19.56 24.28
N ARG A 224 2.60 -19.97 25.15
CA ARG A 224 2.30 -20.64 26.42
C ARG A 224 2.74 -19.76 27.58
N ALA A 225 1.98 -19.76 28.68
CA ALA A 225 2.27 -18.94 29.84
C ALA A 225 1.82 -19.60 31.15
N GLY A 226 2.20 -19.00 32.28
CA GLY A 226 1.98 -19.55 33.61
C GLY A 226 3.15 -20.41 34.08
N GLN A 227 2.94 -21.24 35.10
CA GLN A 227 4.01 -22.06 35.68
C GLN A 227 4.58 -23.04 34.65
N ASP A 228 5.90 -22.93 34.43
CA ASP A 228 6.67 -23.73 33.49
C ASP A 228 6.09 -23.75 32.06
N CYS A 229 5.37 -22.67 31.69
CA CYS A 229 4.63 -22.50 30.45
C CYS A 229 3.56 -23.59 30.18
N ARG A 230 2.71 -23.90 31.17
CA ARG A 230 1.69 -24.98 31.06
C ARG A 230 0.24 -24.53 31.23
N ASP A 231 0.00 -23.57 32.12
CA ASP A 231 -1.34 -23.15 32.56
C ASP A 231 -2.17 -22.61 31.39
N TYR A 232 -1.55 -21.77 30.56
CA TYR A 232 -2.16 -21.12 29.40
C TYR A 232 -1.46 -21.51 28.10
N ASP A 233 -2.23 -21.61 27.02
CA ASP A 233 -1.84 -22.23 25.75
C ASP A 233 -2.74 -21.68 24.64
N VAL A 234 -2.14 -20.90 23.75
CA VAL A 234 -2.79 -20.22 22.61
C VAL A 234 -1.92 -20.45 21.38
N SER A 235 -2.53 -20.72 20.22
CA SER A 235 -1.81 -20.81 18.96
C SER A 235 -2.51 -20.11 17.80
N LEU A 236 -1.70 -19.66 16.84
CA LEU A 236 -2.12 -19.16 15.55
C LEU A 236 -1.46 -20.02 14.47
N GLU A 237 -2.26 -20.79 13.74
CA GLU A 237 -1.83 -21.48 12.53
C GLU A 237 -2.23 -20.63 11.31
N VAL A 238 -1.33 -20.49 10.34
CA VAL A 238 -1.59 -19.82 9.05
C VAL A 238 -1.12 -20.72 7.93
N GLU A 239 -1.98 -21.00 6.95
CA GLU A 239 -1.77 -22.02 5.92
C GLU A 239 -2.28 -21.56 4.55
N THR A 240 -1.51 -21.76 3.49
CA THR A 240 -1.93 -21.47 2.10
C THR A 240 -2.45 -22.71 1.40
N GLY A 241 -3.53 -22.54 0.64
CA GLY A 241 -4.28 -23.63 0.04
C GLY A 241 -5.17 -23.19 -1.11
N VAL A 242 -6.16 -24.03 -1.42
CA VAL A 242 -7.22 -23.77 -2.40
C VAL A 242 -8.57 -23.83 -1.71
N PHE A 243 -9.41 -22.83 -1.94
CA PHE A 243 -10.80 -22.78 -1.46
C PHE A 243 -11.72 -22.36 -2.62
N ALA A 244 -12.86 -23.01 -2.81
CA ALA A 244 -13.80 -22.71 -3.90
C ALA A 244 -13.14 -22.62 -5.31
N LYS A 245 -12.17 -23.50 -5.60
CA LYS A 245 -11.30 -23.50 -6.81
C LYS A 245 -10.40 -22.25 -6.99
N ARG A 246 -10.14 -21.46 -5.93
CA ARG A 246 -9.31 -20.24 -5.94
C ARG A 246 -8.13 -20.34 -4.96
N PRO A 247 -7.01 -19.63 -5.20
CA PRO A 247 -5.93 -19.48 -4.22
C PRO A 247 -6.46 -18.89 -2.92
N ALA A 248 -6.07 -19.45 -1.78
CA ALA A 248 -6.63 -19.10 -0.48
C ALA A 248 -5.61 -19.16 0.67
N LEU A 249 -5.91 -18.40 1.72
CA LEU A 249 -5.24 -18.38 3.01
C LEU A 249 -6.25 -18.82 4.08
N GLU A 250 -5.88 -19.77 4.92
CA GLU A 250 -6.61 -20.14 6.14
C GLU A 250 -5.78 -19.72 7.36
N ALA A 251 -6.40 -18.97 8.27
CA ALA A 251 -5.88 -18.68 9.60
C ALA A 251 -6.75 -19.35 10.65
N LYS A 252 -6.14 -19.93 11.68
CA LYS A 252 -6.81 -20.57 12.82
C LYS A 252 -6.20 -20.09 14.12
N PHE A 253 -6.99 -19.37 14.91
CA PHE A 253 -6.65 -18.94 16.25
C PHE A 253 -7.29 -19.89 17.27
N LYS A 254 -6.47 -20.68 17.96
CA LYS A 254 -6.88 -21.66 18.96
C LYS A 254 -6.52 -21.15 20.34
N TYR A 255 -7.47 -21.14 21.26
CA TYR A 255 -7.29 -20.62 22.63
C TYR A 255 -7.82 -21.61 23.70
N PRO A 256 -7.34 -22.88 23.68
CA PRO A 256 -7.86 -23.95 24.53
C PRO A 256 -7.67 -23.73 26.03
N ARG A 257 -6.66 -22.94 26.45
CA ARG A 257 -6.46 -22.53 27.86
C ARG A 257 -6.00 -21.08 27.93
N VAL A 258 -6.84 -20.21 28.47
CA VAL A 258 -6.56 -18.77 28.68
C VAL A 258 -6.99 -18.34 30.07
N PRO A 259 -6.44 -17.25 30.65
CA PRO A 259 -6.94 -16.66 31.89
C PRO A 259 -8.41 -16.26 31.74
N LYS A 260 -9.21 -16.36 32.82
CA LYS A 260 -10.65 -16.05 32.74
C LYS A 260 -10.92 -14.65 32.17
N GLN A 261 -10.17 -13.64 32.60
CA GLN A 261 -10.27 -12.26 32.10
C GLN A 261 -10.05 -12.14 30.58
N VAL A 262 -9.17 -12.98 30.01
CA VAL A 262 -8.92 -13.03 28.55
C VAL A 262 -10.03 -13.78 27.84
N ASN A 263 -10.59 -14.83 28.45
CA ASN A 263 -11.76 -15.53 27.92
C ASN A 263 -12.98 -14.59 27.86
N ASP A 264 -13.30 -13.94 28.98
CA ASP A 264 -14.43 -13.02 29.11
C ASP A 264 -14.33 -11.89 28.05
N MET A 265 -13.12 -11.35 27.82
CA MET A 265 -12.84 -10.36 26.76
C MET A 265 -12.99 -10.92 25.33
N ILE A 266 -12.58 -12.18 25.07
CA ILE A 266 -12.78 -12.81 23.76
C ILE A 266 -14.28 -13.01 23.49
N ASP A 267 -15.03 -13.49 24.49
CA ASP A 267 -16.46 -13.75 24.35
C ASP A 267 -17.25 -12.42 24.18
N GLU A 268 -16.80 -11.31 24.79
CA GLU A 268 -17.32 -9.95 24.54
C GLU A 268 -17.06 -9.46 23.10
N ILE A 269 -15.84 -9.63 22.58
CA ILE A 269 -15.51 -9.27 21.18
C ILE A 269 -16.35 -10.10 20.20
N LEU A 270 -16.48 -11.41 20.45
CA LEU A 270 -17.29 -12.32 19.63
C LEU A 270 -18.76 -11.91 19.55
N ALA A 271 -19.34 -11.37 20.63
CA ALA A 271 -20.73 -10.93 20.65
C ALA A 271 -21.01 -9.71 19.75
N VAL A 272 -20.02 -8.84 19.52
CA VAL A 272 -20.16 -7.62 18.70
C VAL A 272 -19.82 -7.87 17.22
N LEU A 273 -18.97 -8.86 16.93
CA LEU A 273 -18.49 -9.15 15.56
C LEU A 273 -19.60 -9.33 14.50
N PRO A 274 -20.73 -10.05 14.73
CA PRO A 274 -21.79 -10.18 13.73
C PRO A 274 -22.40 -8.83 13.31
N GLY A 275 -22.53 -7.87 14.24
CA GLY A 275 -23.02 -6.53 13.94
C GLY A 275 -22.05 -5.72 13.09
N ILE A 276 -20.75 -5.77 13.42
CA ILE A 276 -19.68 -5.14 12.62
C ILE A 276 -19.63 -5.76 11.21
N ALA A 277 -19.72 -7.09 11.12
CA ALA A 277 -19.69 -7.81 9.86
C ALA A 277 -20.90 -7.47 8.98
N SER A 278 -22.10 -7.32 9.57
CA SER A 278 -23.31 -6.88 8.84
C SER A 278 -23.20 -5.46 8.29
N MET A 279 -22.39 -4.57 8.88
CA MET A 279 -22.08 -3.25 8.31
C MET A 279 -21.03 -3.29 7.19
N ALA A 280 -20.39 -4.44 6.96
CA ALA A 280 -19.40 -4.70 5.91
C ALA A 280 -19.91 -5.73 4.87
N ASP A 281 -21.23 -5.79 4.67
CA ASP A 281 -21.94 -6.69 3.75
C ASP A 281 -21.70 -8.20 3.96
N PHE A 282 -21.30 -8.63 5.16
CA PHE A 282 -21.25 -10.05 5.49
C PHE A 282 -22.64 -10.59 5.81
N SER A 283 -22.98 -11.70 5.15
CA SER A 283 -24.08 -12.57 5.56
C SER A 283 -23.71 -13.30 6.86
N HIS A 284 -24.68 -13.37 7.78
CA HIS A 284 -24.58 -14.11 9.04
C HIS A 284 -25.43 -15.38 8.99
N LYS A 285 -24.93 -16.44 9.64
CA LYS A 285 -25.63 -17.71 9.82
C LYS A 285 -25.17 -18.36 11.12
N VAL A 286 -26.11 -18.60 12.05
CA VAL A 286 -25.83 -19.38 13.27
C VAL A 286 -25.37 -20.79 12.89
N GLN A 287 -24.18 -21.19 13.36
CA GLN A 287 -23.57 -22.48 13.10
C GLN A 287 -22.55 -22.83 14.19
N LYS A 288 -22.78 -23.92 14.91
CA LYS A 288 -21.83 -24.45 15.91
C LYS A 288 -20.53 -24.91 15.27
N ASN A 289 -19.42 -24.32 15.70
CA ASN A 289 -18.04 -24.67 15.36
C ASN A 289 -17.28 -25.02 16.68
N PRO A 290 -15.97 -25.34 16.67
CA PRO A 290 -15.25 -25.66 17.91
C PRO A 290 -15.16 -24.43 18.85
N SER A 291 -15.59 -24.59 20.10
CA SER A 291 -15.85 -23.45 21.01
C SER A 291 -14.63 -22.68 21.54
N LYS A 292 -13.41 -23.10 21.19
CA LYS A 292 -12.14 -22.40 21.47
C LYS A 292 -11.22 -22.35 20.25
N GLU A 293 -11.80 -22.32 19.05
CA GLU A 293 -11.14 -22.02 17.78
C GLU A 293 -11.92 -20.94 17.01
N ILE A 294 -11.21 -19.97 16.46
CA ILE A 294 -11.72 -19.04 15.44
C ILE A 294 -10.96 -19.34 14.15
N SER A 295 -11.67 -19.57 13.05
CA SER A 295 -11.07 -19.86 11.75
C SER A 295 -11.52 -18.87 10.69
N MET A 296 -10.58 -18.26 9.99
CA MET A 296 -10.80 -17.30 8.92
C MET A 296 -10.21 -17.85 7.63
N ILE A 297 -11.01 -17.92 6.57
CA ILE A 297 -10.58 -18.34 5.23
C ILE A 297 -10.80 -17.16 4.28
N MET A 298 -9.75 -16.75 3.57
CA MET A 298 -9.80 -15.74 2.51
C MET A 298 -9.38 -16.39 1.19
N ALA A 299 -10.16 -16.23 0.13
CA ALA A 299 -9.91 -16.79 -1.20
C ALA A 299 -10.00 -15.70 -2.26
N LEU A 300 -8.95 -15.52 -3.07
CA LEU A 300 -8.83 -14.35 -3.94
C LEU A 300 -9.61 -14.51 -5.25
N LYS A 301 -10.41 -13.49 -5.59
CA LYS A 301 -11.14 -13.38 -6.86
C LYS A 301 -10.39 -12.53 -7.88
N ARG A 302 -9.89 -11.37 -7.42
CA ARG A 302 -9.08 -10.37 -8.14
C ARG A 302 -7.99 -9.85 -7.17
N PRO A 303 -7.04 -8.99 -7.59
CA PRO A 303 -6.09 -8.36 -6.67
C PRO A 303 -6.75 -7.68 -5.47
N ASP A 304 -7.90 -7.03 -5.71
CA ASP A 304 -8.65 -6.17 -4.80
C ASP A 304 -9.92 -6.81 -4.21
N GLU A 305 -10.32 -7.99 -4.70
CA GLU A 305 -11.58 -8.64 -4.35
C GLU A 305 -11.31 -10.05 -3.83
N CYS A 306 -11.86 -10.37 -2.66
CA CYS A 306 -11.78 -11.69 -2.05
C CYS A 306 -13.15 -12.20 -1.61
N LEU A 307 -13.26 -13.52 -1.58
CA LEU A 307 -14.29 -14.24 -0.86
C LEU A 307 -13.75 -14.55 0.53
N MET A 308 -14.54 -14.27 1.57
CA MET A 308 -14.16 -14.49 2.97
C MET A 308 -15.21 -15.33 3.70
N VAL A 309 -14.74 -16.25 4.54
CA VAL A 309 -15.57 -17.08 5.42
C VAL A 309 -14.91 -17.11 6.80
N MET A 310 -15.64 -16.69 7.84
CA MET A 310 -15.18 -16.69 9.22
C MET A 310 -16.08 -17.59 10.07
N LYS A 311 -15.47 -18.52 10.80
CA LYS A 311 -16.10 -19.46 11.72
C LYS A 311 -15.78 -19.03 13.14
N LEU A 312 -16.81 -18.61 13.86
CA LEU A 312 -16.80 -18.30 15.28
C LEU A 312 -17.44 -19.47 16.05
N PRO A 313 -17.27 -19.60 17.38
CA PRO A 313 -17.82 -20.70 18.18
C PRO A 313 -19.27 -21.09 17.89
N GLU A 314 -20.19 -20.13 17.75
CA GLU A 314 -21.62 -20.37 17.51
C GLU A 314 -22.10 -19.82 16.14
N ASP A 315 -21.24 -19.17 15.37
CA ASP A 315 -21.61 -18.41 14.16
C ASP A 315 -20.70 -18.68 12.94
N LEU A 316 -21.28 -18.51 11.76
CA LEU A 316 -20.61 -18.41 10.48
C LEU A 316 -20.91 -17.03 9.87
N LEU A 317 -19.87 -16.28 9.53
CA LEU A 317 -19.93 -15.02 8.80
C LEU A 317 -19.31 -15.22 7.42
N TYR A 318 -19.93 -14.74 6.34
CA TYR A 318 -19.38 -14.88 4.98
C TYR A 318 -19.76 -13.73 4.05
N ASN A 319 -18.83 -13.35 3.17
CA ASN A 319 -19.01 -12.37 2.10
C ASN A 319 -18.21 -12.86 0.88
N ASP A 320 -18.80 -12.95 -0.31
CA ASP A 320 -18.04 -13.33 -1.51
C ASP A 320 -17.41 -12.15 -2.25
N ASN A 321 -17.88 -10.92 -2.00
CA ASN A 321 -17.47 -9.68 -2.68
C ASN A 321 -16.67 -8.74 -1.76
N CYS A 322 -15.98 -9.29 -0.76
CA CYS A 322 -15.21 -8.50 0.20
C CYS A 322 -14.05 -7.78 -0.50
N LYS A 323 -14.12 -6.45 -0.56
CA LYS A 323 -13.04 -5.59 -1.05
C LYS A 323 -11.90 -5.57 -0.04
N LEU A 324 -10.67 -5.72 -0.53
CA LEU A 324 -9.45 -5.58 0.25
C LEU A 324 -8.98 -4.11 0.26
N PRO A 325 -8.40 -3.61 1.37
CA PRO A 325 -7.84 -2.25 1.40
C PRO A 325 -6.61 -2.10 0.49
N TYR A 326 -5.95 -3.20 0.12
CA TYR A 326 -4.76 -3.20 -0.75
C TYR A 326 -4.87 -4.29 -1.81
N SER A 327 -4.37 -4.00 -3.02
CA SER A 327 -4.30 -4.99 -4.11
C SER A 327 -3.16 -5.99 -3.91
N VAL A 328 -3.51 -7.27 -3.82
CA VAL A 328 -2.55 -8.39 -3.79
C VAL A 328 -1.92 -8.58 -5.17
N PRO A 329 -0.58 -8.57 -5.33
CA PRO A 329 0.05 -8.66 -6.64
C PRO A 329 -0.10 -10.06 -7.26
N MET A 330 -1.07 -10.21 -8.16
CA MET A 330 -1.38 -11.44 -8.90
C MET A 330 -0.44 -11.72 -10.09
N ASP A 331 0.87 -11.43 -9.97
CA ASP A 331 1.82 -11.72 -11.04
C ASP A 331 2.20 -13.22 -11.03
N PRO A 332 1.89 -14.01 -12.08
CA PRO A 332 2.26 -15.43 -12.14
C PRO A 332 3.78 -15.68 -12.18
N LYS A 333 4.61 -14.64 -12.36
CA LYS A 333 6.08 -14.70 -12.25
C LYS A 333 6.58 -14.38 -10.84
N ALA A 334 5.79 -13.73 -10.00
CA ALA A 334 6.13 -13.47 -8.61
C ALA A 334 6.02 -14.77 -7.81
N LYS A 335 7.16 -15.43 -7.58
CA LYS A 335 7.22 -16.70 -6.84
C LYS A 335 6.93 -16.46 -5.36
N THR A 336 5.66 -16.53 -4.97
CA THR A 336 5.17 -16.46 -3.58
C THR A 336 5.46 -17.77 -2.84
N SER A 337 6.73 -18.20 -2.80
CA SER A 337 7.11 -19.53 -2.33
C SER A 337 6.89 -19.72 -0.84
N THR A 338 6.88 -18.66 -0.02
CA THR A 338 6.65 -18.74 1.43
C THR A 338 5.50 -17.83 1.89
N ILE A 339 4.82 -18.20 2.98
CA ILE A 339 3.89 -17.31 3.70
C ILE A 339 4.58 -16.05 4.21
N ALA A 340 5.85 -16.14 4.62
CA ALA A 340 6.62 -15.02 5.15
C ALA A 340 6.93 -13.93 4.11
N ASP A 341 6.74 -14.21 2.82
CA ASP A 341 6.88 -13.21 1.75
C ASP A 341 5.58 -12.46 1.44
N ILE A 342 4.40 -12.95 1.88
CA ILE A 342 3.10 -12.30 1.60
C ILE A 342 3.07 -10.84 2.09
N PRO A 343 3.51 -10.49 3.32
CA PRO A 343 3.57 -9.09 3.74
C PRO A 343 4.51 -8.25 2.89
N LYS A 344 5.68 -8.79 2.51
CA LYS A 344 6.67 -8.09 1.66
C LYS A 344 6.09 -7.79 0.28
N LEU A 345 5.31 -8.72 -0.27
CA LEU A 345 4.64 -8.57 -1.56
C LEU A 345 3.49 -7.55 -1.49
N LEU A 346 2.74 -7.52 -0.38
CA LEU A 346 1.73 -6.50 -0.13
C LEU A 346 2.36 -5.10 0.02
N PHE A 347 3.53 -4.97 0.65
CA PHE A 347 4.25 -3.68 0.70
C PHE A 347 4.89 -3.34 -0.65
N ALA A 348 5.42 -4.32 -1.40
CA ALA A 348 6.01 -4.09 -2.72
C ALA A 348 4.96 -3.73 -3.80
N SER A 349 3.70 -4.17 -3.67
CA SER A 349 2.60 -3.65 -4.50
C SER A 349 2.15 -2.24 -4.10
N GLN A 350 2.56 -1.76 -2.92
CA GLN A 350 2.41 -0.39 -2.44
C GLN A 350 3.66 0.50 -2.70
N ASN A 351 4.58 0.07 -3.57
CA ASN A 351 5.57 0.97 -4.17
C ASN A 351 5.11 1.43 -5.56
N GLY A 352 5.02 2.74 -5.76
CA GLY A 352 4.77 3.35 -7.07
C GLY A 352 6.07 3.63 -7.81
N ILE A 353 6.06 3.56 -9.15
CA ILE A 353 7.13 4.06 -10.01
C ILE A 353 6.52 5.01 -11.04
N CYS A 354 7.05 6.22 -11.11
CA CYS A 354 6.75 7.21 -12.15
C CYS A 354 8.06 7.68 -12.78
N THR A 355 8.13 7.72 -14.11
CA THR A 355 9.39 8.01 -14.84
C THR A 355 9.16 9.05 -15.92
N VAL A 356 9.94 10.13 -15.88
CA VAL A 356 10.06 11.13 -16.93
C VAL A 356 11.30 10.80 -17.77
N GLU A 357 11.12 10.56 -19.06
CA GLU A 357 12.20 10.12 -19.96
C GLU A 357 11.91 10.57 -21.40
N SER A 358 12.86 11.24 -22.07
CA SER A 358 12.72 11.62 -23.50
C SER A 358 11.37 12.30 -23.86
N ARG A 359 10.94 13.29 -23.06
CA ARG A 359 9.63 13.97 -23.18
C ARG A 359 8.38 13.05 -23.13
N ARG A 360 8.48 11.85 -22.54
CA ARG A 360 7.31 11.07 -22.08
C ARG A 360 7.31 10.90 -20.57
N ILE A 361 6.13 10.73 -19.98
CA ILE A 361 5.96 10.42 -18.56
C ILE A 361 5.21 9.09 -18.44
N LEU A 362 5.85 8.09 -17.85
CA LEU A 362 5.23 6.84 -17.41
C LEU A 362 4.65 7.08 -16.01
N ASN A 363 3.33 7.01 -15.88
CA ASN A 363 2.64 7.24 -14.61
C ASN A 363 2.52 5.96 -13.76
N PHE A 364 2.08 6.08 -12.49
CA PHE A 364 1.96 4.93 -11.57
C PHE A 364 1.07 3.80 -12.11
N ASN A 365 0.09 4.17 -12.94
CA ASN A 365 -0.84 3.24 -13.61
C ASN A 365 -0.26 2.63 -14.91
N LYS A 366 1.06 2.76 -15.12
CA LYS A 366 1.83 2.25 -16.27
C LYS A 366 1.33 2.75 -17.64
N LYS A 367 0.68 3.91 -17.66
CA LYS A 367 0.31 4.61 -18.90
C LYS A 367 1.35 5.66 -19.25
N PHE A 368 1.66 5.79 -20.53
CA PHE A 368 2.49 6.89 -21.04
C PHE A 368 1.65 8.13 -21.28
N ILE A 369 2.27 9.28 -21.02
CA ILE A 369 1.81 10.62 -21.33
C ILE A 369 2.89 11.27 -22.19
N THR A 370 2.48 11.91 -23.27
CA THR A 370 3.30 12.33 -24.42
C THR A 370 2.84 13.65 -25.05
N LYS A 371 1.60 14.07 -24.81
CA LYS A 371 0.97 15.26 -25.40
C LYS A 371 0.74 16.36 -24.37
N GLY A 372 0.67 17.60 -24.83
CA GLY A 372 0.33 18.77 -24.00
C GLY A 372 1.39 19.18 -22.96
N LEU A 373 2.57 18.55 -22.95
CA LEU A 373 3.71 18.95 -22.13
C LEU A 373 4.27 20.29 -22.65
N PRO A 374 4.22 21.39 -21.88
CA PRO A 374 4.75 22.67 -22.29
C PRO A 374 6.27 22.77 -22.12
N ASP A 375 6.83 23.80 -22.76
CA ASP A 375 8.19 24.26 -22.57
C ASP A 375 8.26 25.36 -21.50
N ASP A 376 9.38 25.44 -20.77
CA ASP A 376 9.76 26.48 -19.78
C ASP A 376 8.77 26.78 -18.63
N CYS A 377 7.65 26.06 -18.56
CA CYS A 377 6.68 26.08 -17.48
C CYS A 377 6.88 24.93 -16.49
N PHE A 378 6.59 25.21 -15.22
CA PHE A 378 6.49 24.16 -14.19
C PHE A 378 5.20 23.33 -14.35
N ILE A 379 5.31 22.04 -14.07
CA ILE A 379 4.22 21.06 -14.10
C ILE A 379 4.24 20.31 -12.77
N ASN A 380 3.10 20.19 -12.08
CA ASN A 380 2.99 19.41 -10.86
C ASN A 380 2.91 17.90 -11.19
N VAL A 381 4.02 17.21 -10.96
CA VAL A 381 4.23 15.79 -11.26
C VAL A 381 3.58 14.91 -10.22
N LEU A 382 3.74 15.26 -8.95
CA LEU A 382 3.32 14.49 -7.78
C LEU A 382 3.20 15.43 -6.58
N GLY A 383 2.08 15.41 -5.87
CA GLY A 383 1.95 16.12 -4.59
C GLY A 383 0.91 15.49 -3.67
N ASP A 384 1.02 15.75 -2.37
CA ASP A 384 0.01 15.45 -1.36
C ASP A 384 -1.22 16.34 -1.59
N CYS A 385 -2.36 15.71 -1.88
CA CYS A 385 -3.60 16.39 -2.21
C CYS A 385 -4.62 16.34 -1.07
N THR A 386 -4.15 16.08 0.16
CA THR A 386 -4.86 16.43 1.40
C THR A 386 -4.73 17.92 1.71
N CYS A 387 -5.48 18.42 2.70
CA CYS A 387 -5.43 19.81 3.15
C CYS A 387 -4.05 20.26 3.66
N HIS A 388 -3.14 19.34 3.98
CA HIS A 388 -1.84 19.64 4.59
C HIS A 388 -0.68 19.78 3.59
N LYS A 389 -0.85 19.36 2.33
CA LYS A 389 0.14 19.52 1.22
C LYS A 389 1.60 19.25 1.63
N LYS A 390 1.86 18.13 2.30
CA LYS A 390 3.17 17.77 2.88
C LYS A 390 4.30 17.61 1.86
N LEU A 391 3.96 17.43 0.59
CA LEU A 391 4.86 17.23 -0.54
C LEU A 391 4.25 17.86 -1.80
N ILE A 392 5.04 18.57 -2.60
CA ILE A 392 4.76 18.91 -4.00
C ILE A 392 6.05 18.75 -4.80
N VAL A 393 5.99 18.06 -5.93
CA VAL A 393 7.09 17.83 -6.86
C VAL A 393 6.74 18.49 -8.18
N LEU A 394 7.47 19.54 -8.52
CA LEU A 394 7.36 20.25 -9.79
C LEU A 394 8.49 19.79 -10.73
N MET A 395 8.20 19.76 -12.04
CA MET A 395 9.24 19.66 -13.06
C MET A 395 9.05 20.73 -14.15
N LYS A 396 10.14 21.10 -14.82
CA LYS A 396 10.16 22.02 -15.95
C LYS A 396 11.20 21.57 -16.98
N TYR A 397 10.87 21.68 -18.26
CA TYR A 397 11.85 21.54 -19.35
C TYR A 397 12.46 22.91 -19.64
N GLU A 398 13.78 23.06 -19.47
CA GLU A 398 14.48 24.33 -19.67
C GLU A 398 15.05 24.41 -21.09
N THR A 399 14.39 25.16 -21.99
CA THR A 399 14.83 25.25 -23.40
C THR A 399 16.21 25.91 -23.53
N ALA A 400 16.49 26.92 -22.70
CA ALA A 400 17.78 27.58 -22.57
C ALA A 400 18.93 26.66 -22.13
N HIS A 401 18.62 25.45 -21.63
CA HIS A 401 19.59 24.46 -21.16
C HIS A 401 19.41 23.12 -21.88
N ASN A 402 19.26 23.16 -23.21
CA ASN A 402 19.13 21.98 -24.08
C ASN A 402 17.94 21.06 -23.74
N ASN A 403 16.89 21.58 -23.09
CA ASN A 403 15.76 20.83 -22.53
C ASN A 403 16.14 19.91 -21.36
N SER A 404 17.12 20.31 -20.53
CA SER A 404 17.32 19.67 -19.22
C SER A 404 16.06 19.77 -18.37
N LEU A 405 15.85 18.78 -17.51
CA LEU A 405 14.83 18.80 -16.49
C LEU A 405 15.32 19.60 -15.27
N LEU A 406 14.61 20.67 -14.95
CA LEU A 406 14.59 21.24 -13.61
C LEU A 406 13.53 20.48 -12.79
N VAL A 407 13.88 20.01 -11.60
CA VAL A 407 12.94 19.36 -10.67
C VAL A 407 13.02 20.06 -9.31
N GLU A 408 11.87 20.41 -8.74
CA GLU A 408 11.78 20.97 -7.39
C GLU A 408 10.90 20.10 -6.51
N ILE A 409 11.42 19.71 -5.34
CA ILE A 409 10.71 18.96 -4.31
C ILE A 409 10.49 19.90 -3.14
N HIS A 410 9.25 20.36 -3.00
CA HIS A 410 8.77 21.19 -1.89
C HIS A 410 8.15 20.29 -0.83
N ALA A 411 8.67 20.31 0.41
CA ALA A 411 8.18 19.50 1.51
C ALA A 411 8.34 20.24 2.84
N GLN A 412 7.22 20.69 3.42
CA GLN A 412 7.23 21.59 4.59
C GLN A 412 8.10 22.84 4.26
N ASP A 413 9.00 23.25 5.15
CA ASP A 413 9.91 24.40 4.95
C ASP A 413 11.20 24.03 4.17
N ILE A 414 11.19 22.92 3.42
CA ILE A 414 12.33 22.40 2.66
C ILE A 414 12.02 22.42 1.16
N ILE A 415 12.89 23.05 0.38
CA ILE A 415 12.88 23.06 -1.09
C ILE A 415 14.19 22.42 -1.56
N CYS A 416 14.09 21.24 -2.18
CA CYS A 416 15.21 20.56 -2.83
C CYS A 416 15.11 20.75 -4.35
N THR A 417 16.07 21.45 -4.95
CA THR A 417 16.12 21.71 -6.39
C THR A 417 17.20 20.86 -7.04
N MET A 418 16.83 20.11 -8.09
CA MET A 418 17.72 19.31 -8.93
C MET A 418 17.76 19.92 -10.33
N LYS A 419 18.95 20.25 -10.81
CA LYS A 419 19.15 20.86 -12.14
C LYS A 419 20.48 20.40 -12.75
N GLN A 420 20.61 20.49 -14.07
CA GLN A 420 21.88 20.25 -14.78
C GLN A 420 22.39 21.56 -15.38
N ARG A 421 23.69 21.85 -15.23
CA ARG A 421 24.35 23.01 -15.85
C ARG A 421 25.71 22.59 -16.39
N ASP A 422 25.98 22.88 -17.65
CA ASP A 422 27.25 22.58 -18.35
C ASP A 422 27.75 21.12 -18.22
N GLY A 423 26.79 20.19 -18.09
CA GLY A 423 27.03 18.75 -17.89
C GLY A 423 27.06 18.31 -16.43
N GLU A 424 27.28 19.22 -15.48
CA GLU A 424 27.29 18.97 -14.04
C GLU A 424 25.87 18.83 -13.48
N LEU A 425 25.64 17.83 -12.61
CA LEU A 425 24.40 17.70 -11.84
C LEU A 425 24.50 18.56 -10.57
N ILE A 426 23.43 19.27 -10.22
CA ILE A 426 23.40 20.19 -9.09
C ILE A 426 22.18 19.86 -8.22
N LEU A 427 22.44 19.50 -6.96
CA LEU A 427 21.45 19.44 -5.89
C LEU A 427 21.61 20.66 -4.98
N GLU A 428 20.55 21.45 -4.84
CA GLU A 428 20.44 22.55 -3.88
C GLU A 428 19.33 22.24 -2.87
N VAL A 429 19.55 22.58 -1.60
CA VAL A 429 18.55 22.45 -0.53
C VAL A 429 18.43 23.78 0.19
N ASN A 430 17.25 24.40 0.13
CA ASN A 430 17.00 25.79 0.56
C ASN A 430 18.06 26.76 0.00
N GLY A 431 18.32 26.66 -1.31
CA GLY A 431 19.34 27.44 -2.03
C GLY A 431 20.81 27.10 -1.70
N THR A 432 21.07 26.22 -0.73
CA THR A 432 22.42 25.76 -0.40
C THR A 432 22.78 24.60 -1.31
N ARG A 433 23.69 24.83 -2.27
CA ARG A 433 24.26 23.75 -3.10
C ARG A 433 24.97 22.73 -2.22
N LEU A 434 24.62 21.46 -2.37
CA LEU A 434 25.29 20.34 -1.72
C LEU A 434 26.51 19.90 -2.54
N GLN A 435 27.44 19.22 -1.86
CA GLN A 435 28.61 18.57 -2.48
C GLN A 435 28.76 17.16 -1.90
N ASP A 436 29.32 16.25 -2.70
CA ASP A 436 29.18 14.80 -2.53
C ASP A 436 29.43 14.30 -1.09
N GLY A 437 28.45 13.58 -0.55
CA GLY A 437 28.46 12.99 0.79
C GLY A 437 28.41 13.97 1.99
N VAL A 438 28.52 15.28 1.80
CA VAL A 438 28.64 16.26 2.90
C VAL A 438 27.36 17.09 3.08
N ILE A 439 26.46 16.60 3.93
CA ILE A 439 25.31 17.39 4.43
C ILE A 439 25.83 18.45 5.43
N PRO A 440 25.63 19.77 5.16
CA PRO A 440 25.99 20.85 6.08
C PRO A 440 25.37 20.68 7.47
N ARG A 441 26.05 21.19 8.53
CA ARG A 441 25.53 21.08 9.91
C ARG A 441 24.12 21.66 10.08
N SER A 442 23.81 22.73 9.34
CA SER A 442 22.47 23.35 9.29
C SER A 442 21.39 22.39 8.79
N LEU A 443 21.71 21.49 7.86
CA LEU A 443 20.75 20.58 7.21
C LEU A 443 20.73 19.17 7.83
N LYS A 444 21.55 18.88 8.85
CA LYS A 444 21.59 17.56 9.51
C LYS A 444 20.32 17.14 10.26
N HIS A 445 19.37 18.06 10.47
CA HIS A 445 18.06 17.76 11.04
C HIS A 445 17.01 17.38 9.97
N VAL A 446 17.31 17.61 8.68
CA VAL A 446 16.42 17.28 7.57
C VAL A 446 16.54 15.78 7.26
N PRO A 447 15.43 15.01 7.19
CA PRO A 447 15.45 13.56 7.00
C PRO A 447 15.65 13.16 5.53
N LEU A 448 16.65 13.76 4.86
CA LEU A 448 17.05 13.43 3.50
C LEU A 448 18.32 12.58 3.48
N GLN A 449 18.50 11.82 2.41
CA GLN A 449 19.75 11.16 2.05
C GLN A 449 20.02 11.43 0.57
N PHE A 450 21.28 11.57 0.19
CA PHE A 450 21.65 11.64 -1.22
C PHE A 450 23.03 11.01 -1.47
N LYS A 451 23.27 10.63 -2.71
CA LYS A 451 24.56 10.20 -3.23
C LYS A 451 24.69 10.69 -4.67
N GLU A 452 25.79 11.37 -4.98
CA GLU A 452 26.04 11.87 -6.32
C GLU A 452 26.96 10.91 -7.09
N THR A 453 26.88 10.98 -8.42
CA THR A 453 27.84 10.37 -9.36
C THR A 453 27.95 11.28 -10.59
N LYS A 454 28.91 11.02 -11.48
CA LYS A 454 29.11 11.81 -12.71
C LYS A 454 27.95 11.79 -13.70
N SER A 455 26.94 10.95 -13.51
CA SER A 455 25.83 10.74 -14.46
C SER A 455 24.45 10.62 -13.79
N GLU A 456 24.40 10.31 -12.50
CA GLU A 456 23.17 10.02 -11.75
C GLU A 456 23.27 10.60 -10.33
N LEU A 457 22.18 11.22 -9.87
CA LEU A 457 21.93 11.61 -8.49
C LEU A 457 20.87 10.67 -7.89
N ASP A 458 21.23 9.95 -6.83
CA ASP A 458 20.29 9.18 -5.99
C ASP A 458 19.91 10.07 -4.80
N PHE A 459 18.64 10.40 -4.66
CA PHE A 459 18.09 11.23 -3.59
C PHE A 459 16.89 10.55 -2.93
N ARG A 460 16.79 10.61 -1.60
CA ARG A 460 15.76 9.91 -0.83
C ARG A 460 15.21 10.80 0.27
N MET A 461 13.89 10.78 0.44
CA MET A 461 13.22 11.44 1.56
C MET A 461 12.02 10.58 2.02
N PRO A 462 12.27 9.35 2.54
CA PRO A 462 11.22 8.33 2.67
C PRO A 462 10.08 8.70 3.63
N LEU A 463 10.33 9.63 4.57
CA LEU A 463 9.33 10.12 5.53
C LEU A 463 8.24 11.01 4.90
N VAL A 464 8.45 11.52 3.68
CA VAL A 464 7.39 12.14 2.86
C VAL A 464 6.93 11.23 1.72
N GLY A 465 7.35 9.97 1.74
CA GLY A 465 7.00 8.95 0.77
C GLY A 465 7.80 8.93 -0.54
N LEU A 466 8.86 9.75 -0.66
CA LEU A 466 9.86 9.64 -1.72
C LEU A 466 10.94 8.62 -1.33
N GLU A 467 10.74 7.36 -1.71
CA GLU A 467 11.63 6.24 -1.37
C GLU A 467 12.98 6.36 -2.09
N ASN A 468 12.94 6.68 -3.39
CA ASN A 468 14.12 6.97 -4.20
C ASN A 468 13.76 7.86 -5.39
N VAL A 469 14.58 8.89 -5.63
CA VAL A 469 14.54 9.77 -6.80
C VAL A 469 15.88 9.63 -7.52
N LEU A 470 15.86 9.02 -8.70
CA LEU A 470 17.04 8.91 -9.57
C LEU A 470 16.96 9.98 -10.66
N TYR A 471 17.88 10.93 -10.67
CA TYR A 471 17.92 12.08 -11.59
C TYR A 471 19.19 12.08 -12.45
N THR A 472 19.05 12.29 -13.76
CA THR A 472 20.16 12.20 -14.74
C THR A 472 20.29 13.45 -15.63
N GLY A 473 19.80 14.61 -15.18
CA GLY A 473 19.76 15.85 -15.97
C GLY A 473 18.62 15.90 -17.00
N TYR A 474 18.42 14.84 -17.77
CA TYR A 474 17.37 14.75 -18.81
C TYR A 474 16.23 13.77 -18.49
N ASN A 475 16.41 12.92 -17.48
CA ASN A 475 15.43 11.95 -17.03
C ASN A 475 15.31 11.99 -15.50
N VAL A 476 14.15 11.63 -14.97
CA VAL A 476 13.95 11.39 -13.54
C VAL A 476 13.00 10.23 -13.29
N LYS A 477 13.36 9.33 -12.36
CA LYS A 477 12.50 8.25 -11.86
C LYS A 477 12.17 8.53 -10.40
N PHE A 478 10.89 8.70 -10.10
CA PHE A 478 10.35 8.73 -8.75
C PHE A 478 9.86 7.32 -8.36
N GLU A 479 10.49 6.73 -7.36
CA GLU A 479 9.99 5.56 -6.64
C GLU A 479 9.43 6.02 -5.29
N VAL A 480 8.20 5.61 -5.00
CA VAL A 480 7.38 6.15 -3.91
C VAL A 480 6.80 5.05 -3.05
N ASN A 481 6.61 5.31 -1.75
CA ASN A 481 6.13 4.35 -0.75
C ASN A 481 4.70 4.70 -0.25
N PRO A 482 4.06 3.90 0.62
CA PRO A 482 2.66 4.09 1.04
C PRO A 482 2.30 5.46 1.63
N SER A 483 3.28 6.26 2.08
CA SER A 483 3.03 7.57 2.70
C SER A 483 2.43 8.63 1.75
N ILE A 484 2.35 8.33 0.45
CA ILE A 484 1.68 9.15 -0.58
C ILE A 484 0.27 8.65 -0.96
N GLU A 485 -0.42 7.89 -0.10
CA GLU A 485 -1.75 7.27 -0.37
C GLU A 485 -2.83 8.22 -0.94
N ASN A 486 -2.70 9.53 -0.74
CA ASN A 486 -3.62 10.55 -1.27
C ASN A 486 -2.94 11.54 -2.24
N SER A 487 -1.91 11.10 -2.98
CA SER A 487 -1.22 11.96 -3.93
C SER A 487 -1.96 12.14 -5.25
N CYS A 488 -1.77 13.30 -5.88
CA CYS A 488 -2.23 13.59 -7.23
C CYS A 488 -1.17 14.37 -8.04
N GLY A 489 -1.43 14.66 -9.32
CA GLY A 489 -0.45 15.18 -10.27
C GLY A 489 -0.37 14.31 -11.55
N ILE A 490 0.60 14.59 -12.42
CA ILE A 490 0.79 13.85 -13.69
C ILE A 490 1.08 12.35 -13.48
N CYS A 491 1.77 11.97 -12.40
CA CYS A 491 1.98 10.56 -12.04
C CYS A 491 0.68 9.80 -11.70
N GLY A 492 -0.45 10.51 -11.60
CA GLY A 492 -1.78 9.96 -11.34
C GLY A 492 -2.09 9.84 -9.85
N TRP A 493 -3.33 9.42 -9.55
CA TRP A 493 -3.73 9.13 -8.18
C TRP A 493 -3.10 7.82 -7.72
N TYR A 494 -2.58 7.78 -6.49
CA TYR A 494 -1.99 6.59 -5.88
C TYR A 494 -3.02 5.87 -4.99
N GLY A 495 -2.96 4.54 -4.88
CA GLY A 495 -3.79 3.78 -3.92
C GLY A 495 -5.29 3.59 -4.23
N SER A 496 -5.84 4.06 -5.36
CA SER A 496 -7.25 3.79 -5.74
C SER A 496 -7.40 3.06 -7.06
N GLU A 497 -8.58 2.51 -7.34
CA GLU A 497 -8.98 2.15 -8.71
C GLU A 497 -8.72 3.34 -9.66
N ALA A 498 -8.25 3.05 -10.87
CA ALA A 498 -7.66 4.03 -11.78
C ALA A 498 -8.70 4.99 -12.38
N LYS A 499 -9.08 6.01 -11.61
CA LYS A 499 -9.91 7.13 -12.06
C LYS A 499 -9.29 7.76 -13.31
N ALA A 500 -10.15 8.14 -14.25
CA ALA A 500 -9.74 8.80 -15.48
C ALA A 500 -8.97 10.11 -15.18
N LEU A 501 -8.23 10.59 -16.18
CA LEU A 501 -7.28 11.70 -16.12
C LEU A 501 -7.79 12.91 -15.30
N ARG A 502 -7.47 12.94 -14.00
CA ARG A 502 -8.10 13.87 -13.04
C ARG A 502 -7.33 15.19 -12.97
N ARG A 503 -8.02 16.32 -13.12
CA ARG A 503 -7.46 17.68 -13.02
C ARG A 503 -7.31 18.12 -11.54
N PRO A 504 -6.58 19.20 -11.22
CA PRO A 504 -6.45 19.68 -9.82
C PRO A 504 -7.79 20.04 -9.17
N SER A 505 -8.76 20.53 -9.96
CA SER A 505 -10.13 20.80 -9.52
C SER A 505 -10.93 19.53 -9.17
N GLY A 506 -10.36 18.34 -9.37
CA GLY A 506 -11.01 17.06 -9.11
C GLY A 506 -11.88 16.54 -10.26
N HIS A 507 -12.18 17.37 -11.27
CA HIS A 507 -12.89 17.01 -12.50
C HIS A 507 -12.05 16.06 -13.38
N ILE A 508 -12.69 15.37 -14.32
CA ILE A 508 -12.05 14.50 -15.31
C ILE A 508 -11.74 15.30 -16.58
N ALA A 509 -10.51 15.19 -17.08
CA ALA A 509 -10.12 15.76 -18.37
C ALA A 509 -10.70 14.95 -19.54
N ARG A 510 -11.12 15.65 -20.60
CA ARG A 510 -11.66 15.05 -21.83
C ARG A 510 -10.59 14.31 -22.65
N ASP A 511 -9.32 14.70 -22.50
CA ASP A 511 -8.18 14.11 -23.20
C ASP A 511 -6.86 14.25 -22.40
N GLU A 512 -5.76 13.79 -23.01
CA GLU A 512 -4.40 13.84 -22.48
C GLU A 512 -3.84 15.26 -22.40
N VAL A 513 -4.14 16.11 -23.40
CA VAL A 513 -3.62 17.49 -23.48
C VAL A 513 -4.18 18.35 -22.33
N SER A 514 -5.50 18.39 -22.19
CA SER A 514 -6.17 19.16 -21.15
C SER A 514 -6.03 18.56 -19.75
N PHE A 515 -5.59 17.30 -19.64
CA PHE A 515 -5.05 16.77 -18.40
C PHE A 515 -3.71 17.43 -18.06
N VAL A 516 -2.70 17.27 -18.93
CA VAL A 516 -1.34 17.76 -18.66
C VAL A 516 -1.33 19.26 -18.40
N GLN A 517 -2.01 20.02 -19.26
CA GLN A 517 -2.08 21.47 -19.15
C GLN A 517 -2.82 21.96 -17.90
N SER A 518 -3.71 21.16 -17.31
CA SER A 518 -4.35 21.50 -16.04
C SER A 518 -3.42 21.42 -14.83
N TRP A 519 -2.31 20.66 -14.92
CA TRP A 519 -1.29 20.54 -13.88
C TRP A 519 -0.11 21.50 -14.06
N VAL A 520 -0.14 22.35 -15.10
CA VAL A 520 0.82 23.45 -15.29
C VAL A 520 0.64 24.48 -14.17
N VAL A 521 1.75 25.02 -13.68
CA VAL A 521 1.80 26.09 -12.69
C VAL A 521 2.22 27.37 -13.40
N PRO A 522 1.30 28.34 -13.63
CA PRO A 522 1.64 29.63 -14.23
C PRO A 522 2.52 30.46 -13.29
N ASP A 523 3.60 31.04 -13.82
CA ASP A 523 4.46 31.95 -13.06
C ASP A 523 3.77 33.30 -12.79
N LYS A 524 4.31 34.11 -11.87
CA LYS A 524 3.93 35.53 -11.80
C LYS A 524 4.34 36.25 -13.09
N CYS A 525 3.69 37.37 -13.41
CA CYS A 525 3.99 38.13 -14.62
C CYS A 525 5.49 38.51 -14.68
N GLY A 526 6.10 38.36 -15.86
CA GLY A 526 7.55 38.49 -16.05
C GLY A 526 8.36 37.20 -15.85
N GLY A 527 7.85 36.19 -15.14
CA GLY A 527 8.49 34.87 -15.01
C GLY A 527 8.52 34.07 -16.32
N ASP A 528 9.33 33.00 -16.39
CA ASP A 528 9.58 32.26 -17.62
C ASP A 528 8.31 31.64 -18.22
N CYS A 529 7.41 31.11 -17.38
CA CYS A 529 6.19 30.45 -17.82
C CYS A 529 5.15 31.45 -18.34
N LYS A 530 5.13 31.66 -19.65
CA LYS A 530 4.19 32.57 -20.34
C LYS A 530 2.80 31.97 -20.61
N LEU A 531 2.50 30.77 -20.10
CA LEU A 531 1.19 30.13 -20.23
C LEU A 531 0.23 30.53 -19.10
N ARG A 532 -1.06 30.64 -19.43
CA ARG A 532 -2.17 31.01 -18.55
C ARG A 532 -3.34 30.04 -18.74
N HIS A 533 -4.03 29.72 -17.65
CA HIS A 533 -5.33 29.06 -17.70
C HIS A 533 -6.41 30.10 -18.01
N THR A 534 -7.09 29.95 -19.14
CA THR A 534 -8.05 30.94 -19.65
C THR A 534 -9.34 30.28 -20.15
N THR A 535 -10.43 31.04 -20.11
CA THR A 535 -11.72 30.63 -20.71
C THR A 535 -11.71 30.95 -22.19
N VAL A 536 -11.89 29.96 -23.06
CA VAL A 536 -12.15 30.20 -24.49
C VAL A 536 -13.64 30.53 -24.64
N ARG A 537 -13.95 31.60 -25.38
CA ARG A 537 -15.33 31.94 -25.77
C ARG A 537 -15.55 31.64 -27.25
N HIS A 538 -16.78 31.27 -27.58
CA HIS A 538 -17.24 31.03 -28.94
C HIS A 538 -18.62 31.67 -29.10
N GLU A 539 -18.86 32.39 -30.19
CA GLU A 539 -20.17 32.95 -30.53
C GLU A 539 -20.70 32.23 -31.76
N ASN A 540 -21.93 31.69 -31.67
CA ASN A 540 -22.61 31.05 -32.78
C ASN A 540 -23.65 32.02 -33.37
N PRO A 541 -23.31 32.76 -34.46
CA PRO A 541 -24.21 33.75 -35.05
C PRO A 541 -25.43 33.15 -35.75
N ILE A 542 -25.49 31.82 -35.93
CA ILE A 542 -26.62 31.12 -36.55
C ILE A 542 -27.69 30.79 -35.49
N LEU A 543 -27.28 30.40 -34.28
CA LEU A 543 -28.18 30.11 -33.16
C LEU A 543 -28.48 31.34 -32.28
N MET A 544 -27.72 32.43 -32.42
CA MET A 544 -27.71 33.58 -31.51
C MET A 544 -27.38 33.16 -30.06
N GLU A 545 -26.33 32.35 -29.93
CA GLU A 545 -25.81 31.86 -28.66
C GLU A 545 -24.35 32.27 -28.48
N GLN A 546 -23.98 32.52 -27.22
CA GLN A 546 -22.61 32.74 -26.77
C GLN A 546 -22.22 31.63 -25.80
N CYS A 547 -21.02 31.08 -25.97
CA CYS A 547 -20.52 29.93 -25.23
C CYS A 547 -19.17 30.23 -24.57
N ALA A 548 -18.90 29.61 -23.43
CA ALA A 548 -17.65 29.69 -22.68
C ALA A 548 -17.23 28.31 -22.18
N THR A 549 -15.94 27.99 -22.23
CA THR A 549 -15.43 26.69 -21.77
C THR A 549 -15.62 26.51 -20.26
N ASN A 550 -16.26 25.41 -19.83
CA ASN A 550 -16.52 25.10 -18.41
C ASN A 550 -15.22 25.01 -17.60
N LEU A 551 -14.18 24.42 -18.20
CA LEU A 551 -12.86 24.27 -17.60
C LEU A 551 -11.83 24.98 -18.48
N PRO A 552 -10.84 25.69 -17.90
CA PRO A 552 -9.92 26.50 -18.67
C PRO A 552 -8.98 25.69 -19.58
N VAL A 553 -8.48 26.39 -20.59
CA VAL A 553 -7.53 25.92 -21.61
C VAL A 553 -6.23 26.71 -21.47
N ALA A 554 -5.09 26.13 -21.86
CA ALA A 554 -3.82 26.86 -21.84
C ALA A 554 -3.74 27.82 -23.03
N ARG A 555 -3.52 29.10 -22.75
CA ARG A 555 -3.20 30.14 -23.74
C ARG A 555 -1.97 30.93 -23.29
N CYS A 556 -1.36 31.71 -24.17
CA CYS A 556 -0.31 32.65 -23.77
C CYS A 556 -0.87 33.79 -22.91
N ALA A 557 -0.01 34.43 -22.11
CA ALA A 557 -0.32 35.67 -21.40
C ALA A 557 -0.59 36.84 -22.36
N GLU A 558 -1.22 37.90 -21.86
CA GLU A 558 -1.54 39.09 -22.65
C GLU A 558 -0.24 39.81 -23.11
N GLY A 559 -0.17 40.16 -24.40
CA GLY A 559 1.06 40.63 -25.06
C GLY A 559 2.00 39.51 -25.57
N CYS A 560 1.64 38.23 -25.38
CA CYS A 560 2.43 37.08 -25.85
C CYS A 560 1.71 36.28 -26.95
N SER A 561 2.47 35.83 -27.95
CA SER A 561 2.01 35.03 -29.08
C SER A 561 2.45 33.57 -28.94
N ALA A 562 1.64 32.63 -29.44
CA ALA A 562 2.01 31.22 -29.43
C ALA A 562 3.11 30.91 -30.45
N THR A 563 4.13 30.17 -30.02
CA THR A 563 5.18 29.60 -30.88
C THR A 563 4.92 28.13 -31.21
N SER A 564 4.14 27.45 -30.36
CA SER A 564 3.70 26.07 -30.56
C SER A 564 2.30 25.87 -29.96
N THR A 565 1.43 25.18 -30.70
CA THR A 565 0.05 24.89 -30.28
C THR A 565 -0.33 23.44 -30.59
N THR A 566 -1.40 22.98 -29.97
CA THR A 566 -1.97 21.65 -30.16
C THR A 566 -3.49 21.69 -30.01
N GLN A 567 -4.20 20.65 -30.44
CA GLN A 567 -5.66 20.58 -30.32
C GLN A 567 -6.06 19.82 -29.05
N THR A 568 -7.16 20.25 -28.44
CA THR A 568 -7.74 19.60 -27.25
C THR A 568 -9.28 19.69 -27.25
N LEU A 569 -9.93 18.70 -26.64
CA LEU A 569 -11.38 18.68 -26.46
C LEU A 569 -11.78 19.54 -25.25
N ALA A 570 -12.54 20.60 -25.49
CA ALA A 570 -13.13 21.43 -24.44
C ALA A 570 -14.65 21.28 -24.41
N SER A 571 -15.20 21.15 -23.19
CA SER A 571 -16.63 21.36 -22.94
C SER A 571 -16.94 22.85 -22.87
N PHE A 572 -18.11 23.24 -23.35
CA PHE A 572 -18.63 24.61 -23.33
C PHE A 572 -20.03 24.65 -22.68
N HIS A 573 -20.25 25.69 -21.87
CA HIS A 573 -21.56 26.14 -21.44
C HIS A 573 -22.04 27.26 -22.37
N CYS A 574 -23.28 27.19 -22.84
CA CYS A 574 -23.86 28.13 -23.79
C CYS A 574 -25.10 28.83 -23.24
N VAL A 575 -25.28 30.11 -23.59
CA VAL A 575 -26.47 30.90 -23.23
C VAL A 575 -26.89 31.80 -24.40
N PRO A 576 -28.17 32.22 -24.50
CA PRO A 576 -28.62 33.14 -25.54
C PRO A 576 -27.85 34.47 -25.50
N THR A 577 -27.47 34.99 -26.67
CA THR A 577 -26.72 36.25 -26.82
C THR A 577 -27.45 37.42 -26.16
N GLY A 578 -26.72 38.22 -25.37
CA GLY A 578 -27.27 39.28 -24.52
C GLY A 578 -27.51 38.85 -23.07
N SER A 579 -27.46 37.54 -22.76
CA SER A 579 -27.34 37.06 -21.37
C SER A 579 -25.94 37.36 -20.80
N THR A 580 -25.74 37.24 -19.49
CA THR A 580 -24.40 37.36 -18.88
C THR A 580 -23.76 35.99 -18.67
N LEU A 581 -22.73 35.65 -19.45
CA LEU A 581 -21.86 34.50 -19.15
C LEU A 581 -21.04 34.77 -17.88
N PRO A 582 -20.86 33.79 -16.98
CA PRO A 582 -19.91 33.91 -15.87
C PRO A 582 -18.47 34.10 -16.39
N SER A 583 -17.69 34.95 -15.71
CA SER A 583 -16.24 35.10 -15.95
C SER A 583 -15.38 34.32 -14.93
N ASP A 584 -15.98 33.83 -13.84
CA ASP A 584 -15.28 33.08 -12.79
C ASP A 584 -15.11 31.60 -13.21
N LEU A 585 -13.88 31.10 -13.15
CA LEU A 585 -13.51 29.74 -13.53
C LEU A 585 -14.15 28.66 -12.65
N THR A 586 -14.40 28.95 -11.37
CA THR A 586 -15.07 28.01 -10.45
C THR A 586 -16.56 27.93 -10.77
N VAL A 587 -17.20 29.07 -11.03
CA VAL A 587 -18.62 29.15 -11.41
C VAL A 587 -18.87 28.53 -12.79
N LEU A 588 -17.92 28.63 -13.72
CA LEU A 588 -17.97 27.95 -15.02
C LEU A 588 -17.80 26.42 -14.91
N ALA A 589 -16.95 25.94 -13.99
CA ALA A 589 -16.70 24.51 -13.81
C ALA A 589 -17.94 23.72 -13.34
N GLU A 590 -18.89 24.40 -12.69
CA GLU A 590 -20.17 23.84 -12.23
C GLU A 590 -21.31 23.95 -13.26
N LYS A 591 -21.07 24.47 -14.47
CA LYS A 591 -22.09 24.58 -15.53
C LYS A 591 -22.23 23.30 -16.36
N SER A 592 -23.33 23.23 -17.11
CA SER A 592 -23.60 22.14 -18.04
C SER A 592 -22.63 22.12 -19.21
N ASP A 593 -22.26 20.92 -19.64
CA ASP A 593 -21.48 20.67 -20.86
C ASP A 593 -22.45 20.64 -22.05
N ASP A 594 -22.89 21.82 -22.49
CA ASP A 594 -23.92 21.99 -23.53
C ASP A 594 -23.37 21.67 -24.93
N MET A 595 -22.08 21.92 -25.15
CA MET A 595 -21.35 21.60 -26.39
C MET A 595 -19.95 21.06 -26.07
N ILE A 596 -19.38 20.25 -26.96
CA ILE A 596 -17.97 19.81 -26.90
C ILE A 596 -17.34 20.08 -28.28
N ASP A 597 -16.20 20.76 -28.32
CA ASP A 597 -15.50 21.09 -29.56
C ASP A 597 -13.96 20.99 -29.43
N LEU A 598 -13.27 20.92 -30.56
CA LEU A 598 -11.81 20.91 -30.69
C LEU A 598 -11.26 22.33 -30.69
N VAL A 599 -10.74 22.76 -29.54
CA VAL A 599 -10.08 24.07 -29.40
C VAL A 599 -8.57 23.96 -29.56
N GLU A 600 -7.97 25.04 -30.06
CA GLU A 600 -6.53 25.22 -29.96
C GLU A 600 -6.11 25.51 -28.50
N SER A 601 -5.02 24.89 -28.07
CA SER A 601 -4.36 25.13 -26.79
C SER A 601 -2.87 25.32 -26.99
N HIS A 602 -2.26 26.23 -26.22
CA HIS A 602 -0.87 26.66 -26.43
C HIS A 602 0.10 25.82 -25.59
N THR A 603 1.26 25.48 -26.15
CA THR A 603 2.31 24.65 -25.50
C THR A 603 3.65 25.38 -25.38
N SER A 604 3.90 26.39 -26.21
CA SER A 604 5.01 27.33 -26.05
C SER A 604 4.61 28.71 -26.58
N CYS A 605 5.21 29.77 -26.02
CA CYS A 605 4.83 31.17 -26.22
C CYS A 605 6.08 32.07 -26.26
N SER A 606 5.98 33.19 -26.97
CA SER A 606 6.99 34.26 -26.97
C SER A 606 6.30 35.62 -26.77
N CYS A 607 6.98 36.56 -26.13
CA CYS A 607 6.44 37.88 -25.82
C CYS A 607 7.41 38.95 -26.33
N GLU A 608 6.91 39.94 -27.08
CA GLU A 608 7.71 41.13 -27.41
C GLU A 608 7.73 42.11 -26.22
N GLN A 609 6.56 42.31 -25.59
CA GLN A 609 6.39 42.92 -24.28
C GLN A 609 5.19 42.26 -23.57
N GLU A 610 5.42 41.59 -22.43
CA GLU A 610 4.35 41.00 -21.60
C GLU A 610 3.59 42.13 -20.88
N GLN A 611 2.26 42.16 -21.01
CA GLN A 611 1.44 43.21 -20.40
C GLN A 611 1.00 42.81 -18.99
N CYS A 612 1.79 43.19 -18.00
CA CYS A 612 1.44 43.01 -16.59
C CYS A 612 0.42 44.06 -16.13
N ALA A 613 -0.76 43.62 -15.72
CA ALA A 613 -1.61 44.41 -14.82
C ALA A 613 -0.89 44.60 -13.46
N ALA A 614 -1.10 45.76 -12.84
CA ALA A 614 -0.45 46.19 -11.60
C ALA A 614 -1.28 45.86 -10.35
#